data_AF-A0A7C7LN25-F1
#
_entry.id   AF-A0A7C7LN25-F1
#
_cell.length_a   1.000
_cell.length_b   1.000
_cell.length_c   1.000
_cell.angle_alpha   90.00
_cell.angle_beta   90.00
_cell.angle_gamma   90.00
#
_symmetry.space_group_name_H-M   'P 1'
#
loop_
_entity.id
_entity.type
_entity.pdbx_description
1 polymer ?
#
loop_
_entity_poly.entity_id
_entity_poly.type
_entity_poly.pdbx_seq_one_letter_code
_entity_poly.pdbx_strand_id
1 'polypeptide(L)'
;MTNYFVPNTKESAQIYRTKIGVFEGWVSVLVNGILFVIKLAIGLMVGAVSVIADAVHTLSDVVSSAVIIWGFKQSEKPADVEHPYGHGRAEYIATLIIAVLLVVAGIEFIQVAIDR
;
A
#
# COMPACT_ATOMS: atom_id res chain seq x y z
N MET A 1 5.26 -35.36 23.39
CA MET A 1 6.61 -34.81 23.13
C MET A 1 6.67 -33.93 21.87
N THR A 2 5.61 -33.19 21.52
CA THR A 2 5.55 -32.41 20.26
C THR A 2 5.41 -30.89 20.45
N ASN A 3 5.35 -30.39 21.68
CA ASN A 3 5.12 -28.97 21.95
C ASN A 3 6.38 -28.16 22.31
N TYR A 4 7.57 -28.75 22.24
CA TYR A 4 8.82 -28.06 22.62
C TYR A 4 9.42 -27.19 21.50
N PHE A 5 8.96 -27.39 20.25
CA PHE A 5 9.53 -26.73 19.06
C PHE A 5 8.58 -25.78 18.33
N VAL A 6 7.39 -25.53 18.89
CA VAL A 6 6.51 -24.47 18.39
C VAL A 6 6.79 -23.24 19.25
N PRO A 7 7.63 -22.28 18.81
CA PRO A 7 7.75 -21.02 19.52
C PRO A 7 6.36 -20.38 19.57
N ASN A 8 5.82 -20.27 20.78
CA ASN A 8 4.56 -19.59 21.06
C ASN A 8 4.77 -18.07 21.00
N THR A 9 5.21 -17.57 19.85
CA THR A 9 5.56 -16.16 19.63
C THR A 9 4.98 -15.64 18.32
N LYS A 10 3.76 -16.08 17.95
CA LYS A 10 3.01 -15.41 16.87
C LYS A 10 2.83 -13.92 17.16
N GLU A 11 2.78 -13.56 18.44
CA GLU A 11 2.70 -12.18 18.92
C GLU A 11 3.93 -11.34 18.55
N SER A 12 5.16 -11.87 18.63
CA SER A 12 6.36 -11.09 18.29
C SER A 12 6.49 -10.85 16.78
N ALA A 13 6.22 -11.85 15.95
CA ALA A 13 6.31 -11.72 14.49
C ALA A 13 5.32 -10.68 13.92
N GLN A 14 4.12 -10.59 14.48
CA GLN A 14 3.07 -9.66 14.01
C GLN A 14 3.39 -8.19 14.38
N ILE A 15 3.99 -7.96 15.55
CA ILE A 15 4.44 -6.64 16.00
C ILE A 15 5.58 -6.12 15.10
N TYR A 16 6.56 -6.96 14.75
CA TYR A 16 7.65 -6.57 13.86
C TYR A 16 7.15 -6.22 12.45
N ARG A 17 6.22 -7.01 11.89
CA ARG A 17 5.61 -6.76 10.57
C ARG A 17 4.88 -5.42 10.55
N THR A 18 4.12 -5.12 11.59
CA THR A 18 3.37 -3.86 11.71
C THR A 18 4.32 -2.66 11.78
N LYS A 19 5.39 -2.73 12.58
CA LYS A 19 6.38 -1.66 12.64
C LYS A 19 7.07 -1.40 11.30
N ILE A 20 7.44 -2.47 10.59
CA ILE A 20 8.09 -2.36 9.27
C ILE A 20 7.11 -1.80 8.24
N GLY A 21 5.86 -2.27 8.22
CA GLY A 21 4.83 -1.81 7.29
C GLY A 21 4.42 -0.35 7.50
N VAL A 22 4.34 0.10 8.75
CA VAL A 22 4.09 1.52 9.06
C VAL A 22 5.29 2.39 8.65
N PHE A 23 6.52 1.94 8.91
CA PHE A 23 7.72 2.67 8.50
C PHE A 23 7.83 2.79 6.98
N GLU A 24 7.62 1.68 6.27
CA GLU A 24 7.60 1.64 4.81
C GLU A 24 6.53 2.58 4.24
N GLY A 25 5.31 2.53 4.76
CA GLY A 25 4.24 3.43 4.36
C GLY A 25 4.60 4.91 4.53
N TRP A 26 5.22 5.29 5.65
CA TRP A 26 5.65 6.68 5.88
C TRP A 26 6.72 7.15 4.91
N VAL A 27 7.72 6.30 4.63
CA VAL A 27 8.76 6.59 3.64
C VAL A 27 8.13 6.74 2.26
N SER A 28 7.23 5.84 1.88
CA SER A 28 6.54 5.90 0.59
C SER A 28 5.70 7.17 0.43
N VAL A 29 4.88 7.53 1.42
CA VAL A 29 4.07 8.77 1.39
C VAL A 29 4.95 10.00 1.18
N LEU A 30 6.09 10.09 1.87
CA LEU A 30 6.97 11.24 1.80
C LEU A 30 7.71 11.31 0.45
N VAL A 31 8.28 10.20 -0.01
CA VAL A 31 9.04 10.14 -1.27
C VAL A 31 8.12 10.33 -2.48
N ASN A 32 7.01 9.59 -2.54
CA ASN A 32 6.05 9.70 -3.63
C ASN A 32 5.31 11.05 -3.59
N GLY A 33 5.05 11.61 -2.41
CA GLY A 33 4.47 12.95 -2.28
C GLY A 33 5.37 14.02 -2.89
N ILE A 34 6.68 13.98 -2.62
CA ILE A 34 7.65 14.91 -3.22
C ILE A 34 7.72 14.70 -4.75
N LEU A 35 7.81 13.45 -5.20
CA LEU A 35 7.85 13.13 -6.64
C LEU A 35 6.58 13.60 -7.37
N PHE A 36 5.41 13.43 -6.77
CA PHE A 36 4.15 13.92 -7.33
C PHE A 36 4.18 15.43 -7.55
N VAL A 37 4.60 16.22 -6.55
CA VAL A 37 4.68 17.68 -6.68
C VAL A 37 5.64 18.09 -7.79
N ILE A 38 6.80 17.44 -7.88
CA ILE A 38 7.80 17.72 -8.92
C ILE A 38 7.25 17.39 -10.32
N LYS A 39 6.70 16.17 -10.50
CA LYS A 39 6.14 15.74 -11.78
C LYS A 39 4.97 16.62 -12.21
N LEU A 40 4.09 17.00 -11.27
CA LEU A 40 2.96 17.87 -11.55
C LEU A 40 3.43 19.26 -11.99
N ALA A 41 4.41 19.85 -11.27
CA ALA A 41 4.97 21.15 -11.64
C ALA A 41 5.62 21.11 -13.04
N ILE A 42 6.45 20.10 -13.32
CA ILE A 42 7.08 19.91 -14.63
C ILE A 42 6.03 19.66 -15.71
N GLY A 43 5.05 18.80 -15.44
CA GLY A 43 3.97 18.46 -16.37
C GLY A 43 3.14 19.67 -16.77
N LEU A 44 2.83 20.56 -15.83
CA LEU A 44 2.14 21.82 -16.08
C LEU A 44 3.00 22.82 -16.87
N MET A 45 4.30 22.91 -16.56
CA MET A 45 5.22 23.80 -17.29
C MET A 45 5.47 23.37 -18.73
N VAL A 46 5.61 22.06 -18.96
CA VAL A 46 5.92 21.47 -20.28
C VAL A 46 4.63 21.23 -21.10
N GLY A 47 3.47 21.17 -20.46
CA GLY A 47 2.19 20.84 -21.11
C GLY A 47 2.11 19.38 -21.57
N ALA A 48 2.97 18.50 -21.02
CA ALA A 48 3.06 17.11 -21.44
C ALA A 48 2.05 16.23 -20.69
N VAL A 49 1.03 15.77 -21.41
CA VAL A 49 -0.02 14.88 -20.87
C VAL A 49 0.57 13.58 -20.31
N SER A 50 1.67 13.06 -20.88
CA SER A 50 2.36 11.88 -20.33
C SER A 50 2.94 12.11 -18.94
N VAL A 51 3.51 13.30 -18.69
CA VAL A 51 4.13 13.62 -17.39
C VAL A 51 3.05 13.85 -16.34
N ILE A 52 1.91 14.43 -16.73
CA ILE A 52 0.74 14.58 -15.85
C ILE A 52 0.15 13.21 -15.51
N ALA A 53 0.02 12.30 -16.47
CA ALA A 53 -0.45 10.94 -16.23
C ALA A 53 0.48 10.18 -15.26
N ASP A 54 1.78 10.32 -15.43
CA ASP A 54 2.78 9.73 -14.53
C ASP A 54 2.74 10.38 -13.12
N ALA A 55 2.41 11.67 -13.01
CA ALA A 55 2.14 12.32 -11.72
C ALA A 55 0.91 11.70 -11.03
N VAL A 56 -0.18 11.47 -11.76
CA VAL A 56 -1.40 10.82 -11.21
C VAL A 56 -1.12 9.40 -10.73
N HIS A 57 -0.26 8.65 -11.43
CA HIS A 57 0.19 7.34 -10.96
C HIS A 57 0.92 7.44 -9.61
N THR A 58 1.91 8.34 -9.50
CA THR A 58 2.62 8.58 -8.24
C THR A 58 1.70 9.06 -7.10
N LEU A 59 0.64 9.81 -7.41
CA LEU A 59 -0.39 10.18 -6.44
C LEU A 59 -1.16 8.94 -5.92
N SER A 60 -1.46 7.99 -6.80
CA SER A 60 -2.14 6.74 -6.45
C SER A 60 -1.29 5.89 -5.50
N ASP A 61 0.04 5.92 -5.64
CA ASP A 61 0.96 5.27 -4.71
C ASP A 61 0.94 5.91 -3.32
N VAL A 62 0.89 7.25 -3.24
CA VAL A 62 0.75 7.97 -1.96
C VAL A 62 -0.55 7.56 -1.25
N VAL A 63 -1.67 7.51 -1.98
CA VAL A 63 -2.96 7.08 -1.44
C VAL A 63 -2.90 5.63 -0.98
N SER A 64 -2.29 4.75 -1.78
CA SER A 64 -2.14 3.33 -1.44
C SER A 64 -1.33 3.14 -0.16
N SER A 65 -0.21 3.84 0.00
CA SER A 65 0.60 3.79 1.22
C SER A 65 -0.12 4.39 2.43
N ALA A 66 -0.94 5.43 2.26
CA ALA A 66 -1.79 5.94 3.33
C ALA A 66 -2.84 4.90 3.78
N VAL A 67 -3.44 4.16 2.83
CA VAL A 67 -4.36 3.05 3.12
C VAL A 67 -3.64 1.91 3.84
N ILE A 68 -2.40 1.59 3.47
CA ILE A 68 -1.58 0.58 4.16
C ILE A 68 -1.33 0.98 5.63
N ILE A 69 -0.90 2.22 5.88
CA ILE A 69 -0.70 2.74 7.25
C ILE A 69 -2.01 2.64 8.05
N TRP A 70 -3.12 3.04 7.44
CA TRP A 70 -4.44 2.95 8.06
C TRP A 70 -4.87 1.50 8.33
N GLY A 71 -4.58 0.60 7.38
CA GLY A 71 -4.83 -0.85 7.48
C GLY A 71 -4.04 -1.48 8.63
N PHE A 72 -2.75 -1.15 8.78
CA PHE A 72 -1.95 -1.58 9.93
C PHE A 72 -2.52 -1.08 11.26
N LYS A 73 -2.91 0.20 11.32
CA LYS A 73 -3.54 0.80 12.51
C LYS A 73 -4.90 0.16 12.83
N GLN A 74 -5.64 -0.30 11.83
CA GLN A 74 -6.92 -0.98 12.00
C GLN A 74 -6.71 -2.47 12.37
N SER A 75 -5.67 -3.13 11.86
CA SER A 75 -5.29 -4.51 12.20
C SER A 75 -4.77 -4.64 13.64
N GLU A 76 -4.25 -3.56 14.23
CA GLU A 76 -3.89 -3.51 15.66
C GLU A 76 -5.11 -3.33 16.60
N LYS A 77 -6.32 -3.10 16.08
CA LYS A 77 -7.49 -2.98 16.94
C LYS A 77 -7.86 -4.32 17.58
N PRO A 78 -8.10 -4.35 18.91
CA PRO A 78 -8.52 -5.56 19.61
C PRO A 78 -9.87 -6.05 19.10
N ALA A 79 -10.13 -7.35 19.24
CA ALA A 79 -11.37 -7.98 18.78
C ALA A 79 -12.60 -7.28 19.40
N ASP A 80 -13.55 -6.88 18.54
CA ASP A 80 -14.82 -6.30 18.95
C ASP A 80 -15.95 -7.34 18.94
N VAL A 81 -17.13 -6.92 19.36
CA VAL A 81 -18.32 -7.77 19.49
C VAL A 81 -18.88 -8.20 18.13
N GLU A 82 -18.60 -7.45 17.06
CA GLU A 82 -19.02 -7.74 15.68
C GLU A 82 -18.05 -8.71 14.97
N HIS A 83 -16.78 -8.79 15.43
CA HIS A 83 -15.73 -9.66 14.88
C HIS A 83 -15.08 -10.53 15.96
N PRO A 84 -15.74 -11.65 16.36
CA PRO A 84 -15.29 -12.54 17.44
C PRO A 84 -13.93 -13.22 17.19
N TYR A 85 -13.50 -13.30 15.93
CA TYR A 85 -12.20 -13.87 15.51
C TYR A 85 -11.11 -12.80 15.29
N GLY A 86 -11.42 -11.52 15.51
CA GLY A 86 -10.50 -10.39 15.33
C GLY A 86 -10.35 -9.91 13.88
N HIS A 87 -9.79 -8.70 13.71
CA HIS A 87 -9.57 -8.07 12.41
C HIS A 87 -8.28 -8.49 11.68
N GLY A 88 -7.52 -9.44 12.23
CA GLY A 88 -6.19 -9.82 11.72
C GLY A 88 -6.14 -10.39 10.29
N ARG A 89 -7.29 -10.63 9.63
CA ARG A 89 -7.37 -11.08 8.23
C ARG A 89 -7.73 -9.98 7.24
N ALA A 90 -8.06 -8.77 7.70
CA ALA A 90 -8.40 -7.65 6.83
C ALA A 90 -7.23 -7.21 5.94
N GLU A 91 -6.00 -7.33 6.45
CA GLU A 91 -4.76 -7.04 5.70
C GLU A 91 -4.62 -7.91 4.43
N TYR A 92 -4.97 -9.20 4.52
CA TYR A 92 -4.92 -10.11 3.37
C TYR A 92 -5.95 -9.75 2.29
N ILE A 93 -7.13 -9.30 2.70
CA ILE A 93 -8.17 -8.88 1.77
C ILE A 93 -7.76 -7.56 1.09
N ALA A 94 -7.23 -6.59 1.86
CA ALA A 94 -6.73 -5.33 1.34
C ALA A 94 -5.59 -5.53 0.33
N THR A 95 -4.61 -6.39 0.67
CA THR A 95 -3.49 -6.71 -0.24
C THR A 95 -3.94 -7.43 -1.51
N LEU A 96 -4.95 -8.30 -1.43
CA LEU A 96 -5.55 -8.92 -2.62
C LEU A 96 -6.19 -7.87 -3.55
N ILE A 97 -6.94 -6.92 -2.97
CA ILE A 97 -7.55 -5.82 -3.73
C ILE A 97 -6.47 -4.97 -4.42
N ILE A 98 -5.41 -4.59 -3.69
CA ILE A 98 -4.29 -3.84 -4.25
C ILE A 98 -3.62 -4.61 -5.40
N ALA A 99 -3.39 -5.91 -5.24
CA ALA A 99 -2.80 -6.74 -6.28
C ALA A 99 -3.64 -6.76 -7.57
N VAL A 100 -4.97 -6.82 -7.46
CA VAL A 100 -5.89 -6.75 -8.62
C VAL A 100 -5.81 -5.38 -9.29
N LEU A 101 -5.79 -4.28 -8.51
CA LEU A 101 -5.66 -2.93 -9.06
C LEU A 101 -4.34 -2.74 -9.82
N LEU A 102 -3.23 -3.29 -9.31
CA LEU A 102 -1.93 -3.24 -9.99
C LEU A 102 -1.92 -3.97 -11.34
N VAL A 103 -2.62 -5.11 -11.44
CA VAL A 103 -2.76 -5.83 -12.72
C VAL A 103 -3.53 -4.98 -13.73
N VAL A 104 -4.61 -4.33 -13.30
CA VAL A 104 -5.40 -3.44 -14.18
C VAL A 104 -4.56 -2.25 -14.65
N ALA A 105 -3.88 -1.56 -13.73
CA ALA A 105 -2.99 -0.45 -14.07
C ALA A 105 -1.86 -0.89 -15.04
N GLY A 106 -1.29 -2.08 -14.84
CA GLY A 106 -0.30 -2.65 -15.75
C GLY A 106 -0.83 -2.84 -17.17
N ILE A 107 -2.08 -3.27 -17.33
CA ILE A 107 -2.73 -3.41 -18.65
C ILE A 107 -2.93 -2.04 -19.29
N GLU A 108 -3.38 -1.02 -18.53
CA GLU A 108 -3.54 0.34 -19.05
C GLU A 108 -2.20 0.90 -19.56
N PHE A 109 -1.11 0.69 -18.82
CA PHE A 109 0.22 1.12 -19.27
C PHE A 109 0.65 0.44 -20.57
N ILE A 110 0.38 -0.86 -20.74
CA ILE A 110 0.67 -1.57 -21.99
C ILE A 110 -0.12 -0.98 -23.15
N GLN A 111 -1.40 -0.67 -22.95
CA GLN A 111 -2.24 -0.04 -23.98
C GLN A 111 -1.68 1.33 -24.38
N VAL A 112 -1.37 2.18 -23.40
CA VAL A 112 -0.77 3.51 -23.64
C VAL A 112 0.57 3.42 -24.35
N ALA A 113 1.35 2.36 -24.10
CA ALA A 113 2.63 2.14 -24.76
C ALA A 113 2.49 1.65 -26.22
N ILE A 114 1.41 0.94 -26.55
CA ILE A 114 1.13 0.45 -27.92
C ILE A 114 0.47 1.54 -28.76
N ASP A 115 -0.37 2.39 -28.16
CA ASP A 115 -1.01 3.52 -28.83
C ASP A 115 -0.04 4.68 -29.15
N ARG A 116 1.22 4.58 -28.71
CA ARG A 116 2.34 5.51 -28.96
C ARG A 116 3.15 5.09 -30.18
#